data_AF-A0A1D1XIW8-F1
#
_entry.id   AF-A0A1D1XIW8-F1
#
_cell.length_a   1.000
_cell.length_b   1.000
_cell.length_c   1.000
_cell.angle_alpha   90.00
_cell.angle_beta   90.00
_cell.angle_gamma   90.00
#
_symmetry.space_group_name_H-M   'P 1'
#
loop_
_entity.id
_entity.type
_entity.pdbx_description
1 polymer ?
#
loop_
_entity_poly.entity_id
_entity_poly.type
_entity_poly.pdbx_seq_one_letter_code
_entity_poly.pdbx_strand_id
1 'polypeptide(L)'
;MGGKSSREDSGRRSIRSSSSSYYGAGGGGYPQDPAPWGAPVYSPAQQTQAAYQNHNPRHEGYSSPQREGYAVPYPAPSTSYSTGQPNTGRRLERKYSRIADDYKSLDQVTEALAKAGLESSNLIVGIDFTKSNEWTGKISFNHQSLHRIGDIHNPYEQALSIIGRTLSAFDEDNLIPCFGFGDASTHDQDLFSFYADERPCNGFEEVMSRYRELVPQLRLAGPTSFAPIVEMAMTIVEQSGGQYHVLLIIADGQVTRSVDTLAGHLSCQEQKTVDAIVKASEFPLSIVLVGVGDGPWDMMKEFDDNIPARSFDNFQFVNFTEIMSKRVPQSRKETEFALAALMEIPSQYKATLELGILGHPSGRSPDRVPLPPPFGGYGVSSFSSKPSSRSSSFQQRTPTHRGYDTAPSAAPAPSTSSDNHLCPICLTNPKDMAFGCGHQTCCECGPTLETCPICRSEIVTRIRLY
;
A
#
# COMPACT_ATOMS: atom_id res chain seq x y z
N MET A 1 -12.91 57.51 21.11
CA MET A 1 -13.12 58.63 20.15
C MET A 1 -11.76 59.25 19.85
N GLY A 2 -11.55 59.73 18.61
CA GLY A 2 -10.33 60.43 18.20
C GLY A 2 -9.60 59.73 17.06
N GLY A 3 -9.28 60.47 15.97
CA GLY A 3 -8.50 59.98 14.83
C GLY A 3 -9.26 59.91 13.50
N LYS A 4 -9.48 61.07 12.84
CA LYS A 4 -9.86 61.15 11.42
C LYS A 4 -8.87 62.06 10.68
N SER A 5 -8.55 61.65 9.44
CA SER A 5 -8.05 62.49 8.32
C SER A 5 -6.66 63.12 8.48
N SER A 6 -5.74 62.92 7.54
CA SER A 6 -5.66 63.82 6.37
C SER A 6 -4.89 63.20 5.19
N ARG A 7 -4.93 63.90 4.04
CA ARG A 7 -4.47 63.47 2.70
C ARG A 7 -3.36 64.42 2.20
N GLU A 8 -2.82 64.11 1.01
CA GLU A 8 -1.91 64.94 0.17
C GLU A 8 -0.43 64.96 0.59
N ASP A 9 0.56 65.23 -0.28
CA ASP A 9 0.82 64.86 -1.69
C ASP A 9 2.29 65.28 -2.02
N SER A 10 2.79 64.93 -3.20
CA SER A 10 3.99 65.43 -3.90
C SER A 10 5.35 64.77 -3.57
N GLY A 11 5.99 64.23 -4.62
CA GLY A 11 7.27 63.52 -4.51
C GLY A 11 7.76 62.85 -5.80
N ARG A 12 7.97 63.63 -6.88
CA ARG A 12 8.54 63.13 -8.15
C ARG A 12 9.90 62.42 -7.95
N ARG A 13 10.07 61.23 -8.53
CA ARG A 13 11.24 60.90 -9.39
C ARG A 13 10.99 59.67 -10.27
N SER A 14 11.27 59.84 -11.56
CA SER A 14 11.22 58.78 -12.58
C SER A 14 12.61 58.15 -12.73
N ILE A 15 12.66 56.82 -12.86
CA ILE A 15 13.84 56.09 -13.35
C ILE A 15 13.48 55.47 -14.70
N ARG A 16 14.38 55.64 -15.67
CA ARG A 16 14.21 55.22 -17.08
C ARG A 16 14.50 53.73 -17.23
N SER A 17 13.60 52.99 -17.86
CA SER A 17 13.93 51.74 -18.53
C SER A 17 14.14 52.03 -20.02
N SER A 18 15.34 51.72 -20.55
CA SER A 18 15.66 51.89 -21.97
C SER A 18 15.59 50.54 -22.67
N SER A 19 14.75 50.46 -23.70
CA SER A 19 14.69 49.33 -24.63
C SER A 19 15.30 49.75 -25.97
N SER A 20 16.17 48.91 -26.54
CA SER A 20 16.33 48.84 -27.99
C SER A 20 16.95 47.50 -28.40
N SER A 21 16.24 46.83 -29.30
CA SER A 21 16.79 45.81 -30.20
C SER A 21 17.01 46.46 -31.57
N TYR A 22 18.02 46.03 -32.35
CA TYR A 22 17.89 45.61 -33.76
C TYR A 22 19.25 45.31 -34.47
N TYR A 23 19.38 44.07 -34.97
CA TYR A 23 19.97 43.56 -36.24
C TYR A 23 21.23 44.13 -36.95
N GLY A 24 22.12 43.19 -37.33
CA GLY A 24 22.71 43.02 -38.69
C GLY A 24 24.13 43.59 -38.97
N ALA A 25 24.95 43.09 -39.91
CA ALA A 25 24.96 41.82 -40.67
C ALA A 25 26.30 41.62 -41.46
N GLY A 26 26.66 40.36 -41.81
CA GLY A 26 27.68 39.95 -42.83
C GLY A 26 29.17 40.05 -42.42
N GLY A 27 30.11 39.19 -42.84
CA GLY A 27 30.15 37.99 -43.70
C GLY A 27 31.63 37.70 -44.09
N GLY A 28 32.10 36.57 -44.64
CA GLY A 28 31.52 35.26 -45.02
C GLY A 28 32.54 34.47 -45.89
N GLY A 29 32.58 33.12 -45.85
CA GLY A 29 33.60 32.33 -46.58
C GLY A 29 33.35 30.81 -46.64
N TYR A 30 33.51 30.23 -47.84
CA TYR A 30 33.38 28.81 -48.24
C TYR A 30 34.79 28.15 -48.34
N PRO A 31 34.98 26.79 -48.27
CA PRO A 31 34.46 25.86 -49.29
C PRO A 31 34.14 24.37 -48.95
N GLN A 32 33.25 23.81 -49.78
CA GLN A 32 33.16 22.42 -50.32
C GLN A 32 32.87 21.18 -49.43
N ASP A 33 31.89 20.39 -49.90
CA ASP A 33 31.44 19.08 -49.41
C ASP A 33 32.43 17.92 -49.69
N PRO A 34 32.22 16.74 -49.06
CA PRO A 34 31.61 15.65 -49.84
C PRO A 34 30.45 14.89 -49.16
N ALA A 35 29.72 14.12 -49.97
CA ALA A 35 28.41 13.51 -49.69
C ALA A 35 28.36 12.38 -48.63
N PRO A 36 27.18 12.11 -48.03
CA PRO A 36 27.00 11.09 -46.99
C PRO A 36 26.80 9.67 -47.53
N TRP A 37 27.23 8.67 -46.75
CA TRP A 37 26.98 7.25 -47.02
C TRP A 37 25.58 6.83 -46.57
N GLY A 38 24.97 5.90 -47.31
CA GLY A 38 23.53 5.69 -47.33
C GLY A 38 22.91 4.90 -46.18
N ALA A 39 21.63 5.18 -45.91
CA ALA A 39 20.73 4.33 -45.13
C ALA A 39 20.09 3.25 -46.04
N PRO A 40 19.82 2.02 -45.53
CA PRO A 40 19.16 0.98 -46.30
C PRO A 40 17.67 1.27 -46.49
N VAL A 41 17.22 1.23 -47.74
CA VAL A 41 15.80 1.32 -48.11
C VAL A 41 15.14 -0.05 -47.94
N TYR A 42 14.08 -0.13 -47.13
CA TYR A 42 13.12 -1.24 -47.17
C TYR A 42 11.89 -0.83 -47.96
N SER A 43 11.64 -1.50 -49.08
CA SER A 43 10.43 -1.31 -49.90
C SER A 43 9.29 -2.21 -49.38
N PRO A 44 8.02 -1.79 -49.49
CA PRO A 44 6.88 -2.56 -48.99
C PRO A 44 6.51 -3.72 -49.94
N ALA A 45 6.44 -4.93 -49.41
CA ALA A 45 5.87 -6.08 -50.12
C ALA A 45 4.34 -6.05 -50.06
N GLN A 46 3.69 -6.43 -51.17
CA GLN A 46 2.26 -6.23 -51.39
C GLN A 46 1.39 -7.28 -50.68
N GLN A 47 0.21 -6.85 -50.24
CA GLN A 47 -0.85 -7.73 -49.72
C GLN A 47 -1.50 -8.51 -50.87
N THR A 48 -1.47 -9.85 -50.80
CA THR A 48 -2.35 -10.72 -51.60
C THR A 48 -3.61 -11.07 -50.82
N GLN A 49 -4.76 -10.60 -51.29
CA GLN A 49 -6.06 -10.99 -50.75
C GLN A 49 -6.41 -12.43 -51.17
N ALA A 50 -6.82 -13.27 -50.21
CA ALA A 50 -7.47 -14.55 -50.47
C ALA A 50 -8.87 -14.52 -49.83
N ALA A 51 -9.91 -14.55 -50.65
CA ALA A 51 -11.29 -14.51 -50.19
C ALA A 51 -11.73 -15.89 -49.68
N TYR A 52 -12.18 -15.97 -48.44
CA TYR A 52 -12.85 -17.17 -47.92
C TYR A 52 -14.36 -17.07 -48.12
N GLN A 53 -14.88 -17.96 -48.96
CA GLN A 53 -16.30 -18.01 -49.30
C GLN A 53 -17.12 -18.66 -48.19
N ASN A 54 -18.32 -18.14 -48.01
CA ASN A 54 -19.31 -18.58 -47.04
C ASN A 54 -20.02 -19.84 -47.59
N HIS A 55 -19.94 -20.98 -46.91
CA HIS A 55 -20.66 -22.21 -47.29
C HIS A 55 -21.32 -22.90 -46.10
N ASN A 56 -22.59 -23.24 -46.30
CA ASN A 56 -23.53 -23.77 -45.32
C ASN A 56 -24.14 -25.07 -45.89
N PRO A 57 -24.15 -26.19 -45.17
CA PRO A 57 -24.95 -27.36 -45.55
C PRO A 57 -26.08 -27.65 -44.55
N ARG A 58 -27.29 -27.88 -45.08
CA ARG A 58 -28.46 -28.40 -44.36
C ARG A 58 -28.68 -29.90 -44.66
N HIS A 59 -29.07 -30.64 -43.62
CA HIS A 59 -29.94 -31.84 -43.60
C HIS A 59 -29.84 -32.95 -44.67
N GLU A 60 -29.54 -34.16 -44.19
CA GLU A 60 -30.23 -35.46 -44.38
C GLU A 60 -29.70 -36.39 -43.26
N GLY A 61 -30.40 -37.35 -42.64
CA GLY A 61 -31.79 -37.78 -42.74
C GLY A 61 -31.94 -39.31 -42.74
N TYR A 62 -31.95 -40.00 -41.58
CA TYR A 62 -32.41 -41.41 -41.47
C TYR A 62 -32.91 -41.79 -40.05
N SER A 63 -33.64 -42.89 -39.95
CA SER A 63 -34.79 -43.06 -39.03
C SER A 63 -34.60 -43.99 -37.80
N SER A 64 -35.57 -43.91 -36.88
CA SER A 64 -35.73 -44.67 -35.63
C SER A 64 -35.96 -46.19 -35.81
N PRO A 65 -36.05 -46.97 -34.71
CA PRO A 65 -37.41 -47.32 -34.26
C PRO A 65 -37.65 -47.21 -32.74
N GLN A 66 -38.94 -47.16 -32.38
CA GLN A 66 -39.46 -46.98 -31.01
C GLN A 66 -39.49 -48.29 -30.20
N ARG A 67 -39.61 -48.18 -28.88
CA ARG A 67 -40.35 -49.16 -28.07
C ARG A 67 -41.05 -48.50 -26.88
N GLU A 68 -42.36 -48.66 -26.82
CA GLU A 68 -43.21 -48.22 -25.70
C GLU A 68 -43.14 -49.22 -24.53
N GLY A 69 -43.44 -48.78 -23.30
CA GLY A 69 -43.41 -49.67 -22.14
C GLY A 69 -43.80 -49.01 -20.81
N TYR A 70 -45.11 -48.86 -20.59
CA TYR A 70 -45.88 -48.86 -19.32
C TYR A 70 -45.30 -48.23 -18.03
N ALA A 71 -46.12 -47.39 -17.39
CA ALA A 71 -45.87 -46.76 -16.10
C ALA A 71 -46.19 -47.66 -14.89
N VAL A 72 -45.43 -47.51 -13.80
CA VAL A 72 -45.84 -47.85 -12.42
C VAL A 72 -45.24 -46.79 -11.45
N PRO A 73 -46.02 -46.17 -10.55
CA PRO A 73 -45.53 -45.19 -9.57
C PRO A 73 -45.37 -45.78 -8.16
N TYR A 74 -44.29 -45.46 -7.42
CA TYR A 74 -44.15 -45.57 -5.93
C TYR A 74 -42.75 -45.00 -5.50
N PRO A 75 -42.50 -44.66 -4.22
CA PRO A 75 -42.89 -43.40 -3.59
C PRO A 75 -41.68 -42.53 -3.17
N ALA A 76 -41.93 -41.28 -2.77
CA ALA A 76 -40.88 -40.37 -2.31
C ALA A 76 -40.27 -40.77 -0.94
N PRO A 77 -38.95 -40.62 -0.72
CA PRO A 77 -38.36 -40.65 0.60
C PRO A 77 -38.83 -39.45 1.45
N SER A 78 -39.11 -39.72 2.72
CA SER A 78 -39.69 -38.77 3.68
C SER A 78 -38.81 -37.55 3.96
N THR A 79 -39.44 -36.39 4.01
CA THR A 79 -38.87 -35.10 4.43
C THR A 79 -38.27 -35.17 5.83
N SER A 80 -36.94 -35.07 5.94
CA SER A 80 -36.30 -34.67 7.20
C SER A 80 -36.42 -33.15 7.32
N TYR A 81 -37.23 -32.67 8.28
CA TYR A 81 -37.36 -31.25 8.59
C TYR A 81 -36.08 -30.70 9.23
N SER A 82 -35.12 -30.29 8.40
CA SER A 82 -34.23 -29.18 8.76
C SER A 82 -34.88 -27.90 8.28
N THR A 83 -35.29 -27.06 9.23
CA THR A 83 -35.72 -25.68 8.98
C THR A 83 -34.59 -24.92 8.32
N GLY A 84 -34.61 -24.83 6.99
CA GLY A 84 -33.68 -24.01 6.24
C GLY A 84 -33.87 -22.56 6.64
N GLN A 85 -32.87 -21.96 7.29
CA GLN A 85 -32.74 -20.51 7.29
C GLN A 85 -32.73 -20.05 5.82
N PRO A 86 -33.46 -18.97 5.48
CA PRO A 86 -33.44 -18.46 4.13
C PRO A 86 -32.00 -18.08 3.73
N ASN A 87 -31.71 -18.20 2.44
CA ASN A 87 -30.37 -18.03 1.86
C ASN A 87 -29.95 -16.54 1.81
N THR A 88 -30.07 -15.83 2.93
CA THR A 88 -29.91 -14.37 3.06
C THR A 88 -28.45 -13.94 3.02
N GLY A 89 -27.56 -14.62 3.75
CA GLY A 89 -26.11 -14.34 3.73
C GLY A 89 -25.56 -14.32 2.31
N ARG A 90 -25.70 -15.42 1.57
CA ARG A 90 -25.32 -15.52 0.14
C ARG A 90 -26.03 -14.54 -0.80
N ARG A 91 -27.14 -13.93 -0.39
CA ARG A 91 -27.82 -12.88 -1.16
C ARG A 91 -27.26 -11.50 -0.84
N LEU A 92 -26.83 -11.25 0.39
CA LEU A 92 -26.15 -10.04 0.83
C LEU A 92 -24.71 -9.99 0.31
N GLU A 93 -23.95 -11.08 0.44
CA GLU A 93 -22.62 -11.28 -0.17
C GLU A 93 -22.63 -10.91 -1.67
N ARG A 94 -23.63 -11.39 -2.42
CA ARG A 94 -23.78 -11.05 -3.86
C ARG A 94 -24.24 -9.62 -4.12
N LYS A 95 -24.97 -9.00 -3.20
CA LYS A 95 -25.43 -7.61 -3.33
C LYS A 95 -24.28 -6.64 -3.14
N TYR A 96 -23.35 -6.97 -2.25
CA TYR A 96 -22.19 -6.17 -1.88
C TYR A 96 -20.87 -6.79 -2.34
N SER A 97 -20.86 -7.63 -3.39
CA SER A 97 -19.62 -8.25 -3.88
C SER A 97 -18.70 -7.26 -4.58
N ARG A 98 -19.31 -6.23 -5.18
CA ARG A 98 -18.67 -5.09 -5.84
C ARG A 98 -19.57 -3.88 -5.68
N ILE A 99 -19.04 -2.76 -5.22
CA ILE A 99 -19.75 -1.47 -5.17
C ILE A 99 -19.44 -0.67 -6.46
N ALA A 100 -20.24 0.36 -6.76
CA ALA A 100 -20.12 1.15 -7.97
C ALA A 100 -20.04 2.66 -7.67
N ASP A 101 -19.42 3.41 -8.58
CA ASP A 101 -19.26 4.87 -8.51
C ASP A 101 -20.59 5.63 -8.70
N ASP A 102 -21.46 5.59 -7.68
CA ASP A 102 -22.82 6.14 -7.74
C ASP A 102 -22.88 7.67 -7.48
N TYR A 103 -21.83 8.28 -6.91
CA TYR A 103 -21.84 9.68 -6.43
C TYR A 103 -21.09 10.66 -7.34
N LYS A 104 -21.59 11.90 -7.41
CA LYS A 104 -21.06 12.97 -8.29
C LYS A 104 -20.58 14.23 -7.56
N SER A 105 -20.82 14.31 -6.25
CA SER A 105 -20.31 15.39 -5.38
C SER A 105 -20.20 14.91 -3.94
N LEU A 106 -19.36 15.59 -3.16
CA LEU A 106 -19.25 15.34 -1.72
C LEU A 106 -20.60 15.50 -1.00
N ASP A 107 -21.41 16.49 -1.36
CA ASP A 107 -22.75 16.67 -0.77
C ASP A 107 -23.64 15.44 -0.92
N GLN A 108 -23.56 14.73 -2.05
CA GLN A 108 -24.33 13.49 -2.25
C GLN A 108 -23.81 12.34 -1.38
N VAL A 109 -22.49 12.27 -1.16
CA VAL A 109 -21.90 11.28 -0.26
C VAL A 109 -22.28 11.59 1.19
N THR A 110 -22.10 12.83 1.64
CA THR A 110 -22.53 13.30 2.98
C THR A 110 -24.01 13.03 3.22
N GLU A 111 -24.88 13.33 2.25
CA GLU A 111 -26.31 13.05 2.34
C GLU A 111 -26.59 11.54 2.38
N ALA A 112 -25.81 10.71 1.67
CA ALA A 112 -25.94 9.25 1.70
C ALA A 112 -25.46 8.63 3.02
N LEU A 113 -24.35 9.11 3.60
CA LEU A 113 -23.84 8.72 4.92
C LEU A 113 -24.88 9.06 6.00
N ALA A 114 -25.38 10.30 6.00
CA ALA A 114 -26.44 10.73 6.91
C ALA A 114 -27.74 9.92 6.74
N LYS A 115 -28.17 9.61 5.50
CA LYS A 115 -29.33 8.74 5.21
C LYS A 115 -29.12 7.28 5.62
N ALA A 116 -27.87 6.79 5.60
CA ALA A 116 -27.53 5.46 6.09
C ALA A 116 -27.52 5.38 7.63
N GLY A 117 -27.48 6.53 8.31
CA GLY A 117 -27.38 6.62 9.76
C GLY A 117 -25.94 6.60 10.28
N LEU A 118 -24.96 6.99 9.45
CA LEU A 118 -23.60 7.25 9.93
C LEU A 118 -23.56 8.69 10.46
N GLU A 119 -23.75 8.85 11.77
CA GLU A 119 -23.64 10.16 12.45
C GLU A 119 -22.18 10.51 12.75
N SER A 120 -21.34 9.50 12.96
CA SER A 120 -19.91 9.57 13.23
C SER A 120 -19.20 8.30 12.76
N SER A 121 -17.89 8.38 12.54
CA SER A 121 -16.99 7.26 12.24
C SER A 121 -15.66 7.47 12.97
N ASN A 122 -14.82 6.44 13.01
CA ASN A 122 -13.47 6.52 13.57
C ASN A 122 -12.42 6.29 12.47
N LEU A 123 -11.40 7.15 12.40
CA LEU A 123 -10.34 7.05 11.39
C LEU A 123 -9.08 6.37 11.95
N ILE A 124 -8.49 5.45 11.18
CA ILE A 124 -7.18 4.85 11.45
C ILE A 124 -6.26 5.19 10.29
N VAL A 125 -5.01 5.58 10.56
CA VAL A 125 -4.03 5.93 9.51
C VAL A 125 -2.84 4.98 9.54
N GLY A 126 -2.55 4.36 8.40
CA GLY A 126 -1.35 3.59 8.14
C GLY A 126 -0.49 4.24 7.06
N ILE A 127 0.80 4.44 7.35
CA ILE A 127 1.76 5.00 6.42
C ILE A 127 2.83 3.97 6.07
N ASP A 128 2.93 3.68 4.77
CA ASP A 128 4.01 2.89 4.17
C ASP A 128 5.34 3.66 4.28
N PHE A 129 6.36 3.03 4.88
CA PHE A 129 7.74 3.50 4.98
C PHE A 129 8.74 2.51 4.34
N THR A 130 8.29 1.78 3.32
CA THR A 130 9.16 0.90 2.53
C THR A 130 10.09 1.68 1.61
N LYS A 131 11.17 1.03 1.19
CA LYS A 131 12.26 1.64 0.42
C LYS A 131 11.85 1.99 -1.01
N SER A 132 10.78 1.42 -1.56
CA SER A 132 10.32 1.75 -2.91
C SER A 132 10.00 3.23 -3.09
N ASN A 133 9.58 3.90 -2.01
CA ASN A 133 9.44 5.33 -1.90
C ASN A 133 10.69 6.16 -2.25
N GLU A 134 11.88 5.57 -2.33
CA GLU A 134 13.08 6.24 -2.86
C GLU A 134 13.05 6.43 -4.38
N TRP A 135 12.37 5.55 -5.12
CA TRP A 135 12.38 5.53 -6.60
C TRP A 135 11.00 5.66 -7.26
N THR A 136 9.89 5.44 -6.55
CA THR A 136 8.52 5.62 -7.06
C THR A 136 8.08 7.08 -7.16
N GLY A 137 8.95 8.04 -6.82
CA GLY A 137 8.80 9.47 -7.16
C GLY A 137 9.54 9.90 -8.43
N LYS A 138 10.00 8.96 -9.27
CA LYS A 138 10.83 9.23 -10.45
C LYS A 138 10.14 10.18 -11.45
N ILE A 139 8.87 9.96 -11.75
CA ILE A 139 8.10 10.72 -12.74
C ILE A 139 7.23 11.76 -12.04
N SER A 140 6.47 11.34 -11.03
CA SER A 140 5.49 12.15 -10.30
C SER A 140 6.10 13.19 -9.36
N PHE A 141 7.32 12.96 -8.86
CA PHE A 141 7.96 13.79 -7.85
C PHE A 141 9.42 14.18 -8.19
N ASN A 142 9.71 14.36 -9.49
CA ASN A 142 10.96 14.92 -9.99
C ASN A 142 12.24 14.20 -9.49
N HIS A 143 12.25 12.87 -9.55
CA HIS A 143 13.37 12.03 -9.08
C HIS A 143 13.69 12.16 -7.59
N GLN A 144 12.72 12.55 -6.76
CA GLN A 144 12.87 12.63 -5.31
C GLN A 144 12.11 11.50 -4.64
N SER A 145 12.56 11.12 -3.43
CA SER A 145 11.80 10.19 -2.60
C SER A 145 10.43 10.79 -2.25
N LEU A 146 9.39 9.96 -2.26
CA LEU A 146 8.03 10.32 -1.86
C LEU A 146 7.93 10.76 -0.39
N HIS A 147 8.91 10.43 0.45
CA HIS A 147 9.03 10.90 1.84
C HIS A 147 9.95 12.12 2.00
N ARG A 148 10.42 12.78 0.92
CA ARG A 148 11.34 13.91 1.09
C ARG A 148 10.68 15.03 1.89
N ILE A 149 11.21 15.32 3.08
CA ILE A 149 10.78 16.46 3.91
C ILE A 149 11.42 17.76 3.38
N GLY A 150 10.62 18.81 3.25
CA GLY A 150 11.07 20.14 2.82
C GLY A 150 9.99 21.21 2.96
N ASP A 151 10.16 22.31 2.22
CA ASP A 151 9.21 23.44 2.16
C ASP A 151 7.98 23.14 1.29
N ILE A 152 8.13 22.23 0.32
CA ILE A 152 7.05 21.73 -0.54
C ILE A 152 6.59 20.40 0.03
N HIS A 153 5.29 20.27 0.31
CA HIS A 153 4.70 19.01 0.75
C HIS A 153 4.94 17.90 -0.26
N ASN A 154 5.47 16.78 0.20
CA ASN A 154 5.57 15.55 -0.60
C ASN A 154 4.18 14.88 -0.76
N PRO A 155 4.04 13.85 -1.63
CA PRO A 155 2.73 13.26 -1.91
C PRO A 155 1.98 12.71 -0.69
N TYR A 156 2.68 12.17 0.31
CA TYR A 156 2.08 11.75 1.58
C TYR A 156 1.52 12.95 2.37
N GLU A 157 2.27 14.04 2.47
CA GLU A 157 1.83 15.27 3.13
C GLU A 157 0.65 15.94 2.38
N GLN A 158 0.65 15.87 1.05
CA GLN A 158 -0.49 16.36 0.25
C GLN A 158 -1.74 15.51 0.49
N ALA A 159 -1.61 14.18 0.51
CA ALA A 159 -2.71 13.27 0.81
C ALA A 159 -3.27 13.52 2.22
N LEU A 160 -2.44 13.44 3.26
CA LEU A 160 -2.82 13.73 4.66
C LEU A 160 -3.51 15.09 4.81
N SER A 161 -3.00 16.14 4.14
CA SER A 161 -3.57 17.49 4.21
C SER A 161 -4.94 17.62 3.54
N ILE A 162 -5.24 16.83 2.50
CA ILE A 162 -6.55 16.87 1.84
C ILE A 162 -7.54 15.95 2.57
N ILE A 163 -7.11 14.73 2.95
CA ILE A 163 -7.89 13.81 3.79
C ILE A 163 -8.30 14.51 5.08
N GLY A 164 -7.35 15.14 5.79
CA GLY A 164 -7.64 15.84 7.04
C GLY A 164 -8.57 17.05 6.96
N ARG A 165 -8.78 17.60 5.75
CA ARG A 165 -9.78 18.66 5.51
C ARG A 165 -11.15 18.13 5.09
N THR A 166 -11.25 16.85 4.75
CA THR A 166 -12.44 16.25 4.13
C THR A 166 -13.06 15.14 4.96
N LEU A 167 -12.26 14.37 5.69
CA LEU A 167 -12.71 13.27 6.55
C LEU A 167 -12.83 13.65 8.03
N SER A 168 -12.14 14.70 8.51
CA SER A 168 -12.24 15.18 9.90
C SER A 168 -13.65 15.60 10.31
N ALA A 169 -14.51 15.98 9.35
CA ALA A 169 -15.92 16.26 9.60
C ALA A 169 -16.77 15.02 9.93
N PHE A 170 -16.22 13.82 9.74
CA PHE A 170 -16.86 12.53 10.00
C PHE A 170 -16.19 11.73 11.13
N ASP A 171 -15.11 12.25 11.72
CA ASP A 171 -14.41 11.61 12.84
C ASP A 171 -15.05 12.03 14.17
N GLU A 172 -15.35 11.09 15.07
CA GLU A 172 -16.20 11.37 16.26
C GLU A 172 -15.50 12.26 17.30
N ASP A 173 -14.24 11.95 17.61
CA ASP A 173 -13.49 12.52 18.72
C ASP A 173 -12.20 13.25 18.31
N ASN A 174 -11.88 13.25 17.00
CA ASN A 174 -10.64 13.78 16.42
C ASN A 174 -9.38 13.05 16.92
N LEU A 175 -9.51 11.79 17.39
CA LEU A 175 -8.41 10.96 17.87
C LEU A 175 -8.09 9.86 16.86
N ILE A 176 -6.95 10.01 16.18
CA ILE A 176 -6.57 9.18 15.03
C ILE A 176 -5.41 8.24 15.43
N PRO A 177 -5.62 6.92 15.64
CA PRO A 177 -4.55 5.94 15.73
C PRO A 177 -3.69 5.95 14.47
N CYS A 178 -2.39 6.22 14.63
CA CYS A 178 -1.46 6.40 13.51
C CYS A 178 -0.27 5.45 13.61
N PHE A 179 0.00 4.75 12.50
CA PHE A 179 0.98 3.68 12.44
C PHE A 179 1.88 3.78 11.21
N GLY A 180 3.11 3.31 11.33
CA GLY A 180 4.05 3.11 10.24
C GLY A 180 4.42 1.65 10.05
N PHE A 181 4.64 1.21 8.81
CA PHE A 181 5.06 -0.15 8.48
C PHE A 181 6.10 -0.17 7.34
N GLY A 182 6.86 -1.25 7.19
CA GLY A 182 7.82 -1.41 6.10
C GLY A 182 9.19 -0.74 6.27
N ASP A 183 9.42 -0.06 7.39
CA ASP A 183 10.75 0.41 7.78
C ASP A 183 11.62 -0.76 8.28
N ALA A 184 12.91 -0.51 8.51
CA ALA A 184 13.85 -1.54 8.92
C ALA A 184 13.68 -2.06 10.36
N SER A 185 12.75 -1.50 11.16
CA SER A 185 12.31 -2.10 12.43
C SER A 185 11.15 -3.08 12.26
N THR A 186 10.31 -2.91 11.23
CA THR A 186 9.03 -3.63 11.06
C THR A 186 9.00 -4.62 9.89
N HIS A 187 9.71 -4.34 8.80
CA HIS A 187 9.68 -5.12 7.54
C HIS A 187 8.22 -5.41 7.10
N ASP A 188 7.92 -6.64 6.67
CA ASP A 188 6.58 -7.10 6.26
C ASP A 188 5.82 -7.87 7.36
N GLN A 189 6.31 -7.87 8.60
CA GLN A 189 5.71 -8.60 9.72
C GLN A 189 5.02 -7.69 10.74
N ASP A 190 5.63 -6.55 11.07
CA ASP A 190 5.19 -5.67 12.15
C ASP A 190 4.80 -4.26 11.66
N LEU A 191 4.44 -3.41 12.60
CA LEU A 191 4.19 -1.98 12.44
C LEU A 191 4.55 -1.27 13.75
N PHE A 192 4.84 0.02 13.69
CA PHE A 192 5.09 0.85 14.87
C PHE A 192 4.00 1.92 15.05
N SER A 193 3.66 2.21 16.31
CA SER A 193 2.83 3.36 16.67
C SER A 193 3.62 4.67 16.52
N PHE A 194 2.95 5.75 16.10
CA PHE A 194 3.57 7.08 16.03
C PHE A 194 4.05 7.59 17.40
N TYR A 195 3.41 7.16 18.49
CA TYR A 195 3.79 7.46 19.88
C TYR A 195 4.05 6.20 20.70
N ALA A 196 5.05 6.27 21.59
CA ALA A 196 5.53 5.13 22.38
C ALA A 196 4.61 4.70 23.53
N ASP A 197 3.65 5.57 23.90
CA ASP A 197 2.55 5.30 24.83
C ASP A 197 1.25 4.88 24.10
N GLU A 198 1.35 4.55 22.81
CA GLU A 198 0.24 4.09 21.95
C GLU A 198 -0.94 5.08 21.84
N ARG A 199 -0.74 6.34 22.25
CA ARG A 199 -1.79 7.36 22.14
C ARG A 199 -2.11 7.69 20.68
N PRO A 200 -3.39 7.95 20.35
CA PRO A 200 -3.77 8.51 19.06
C PRO A 200 -3.23 9.94 18.88
N CYS A 201 -3.17 10.38 17.61
CA CYS A 201 -2.92 11.77 17.24
C CYS A 201 -4.20 12.59 17.39
N ASN A 202 -4.11 13.80 17.94
CA ASN A 202 -5.21 14.77 17.98
C ASN A 202 -5.29 15.52 16.64
N GLY A 203 -6.12 15.02 15.73
CA GLY A 203 -6.35 15.57 14.40
C GLY A 203 -5.20 15.39 13.43
N PHE A 204 -5.49 15.61 12.15
CA PHE A 204 -4.51 15.46 11.05
C PHE A 204 -3.35 16.46 11.14
N GLU A 205 -3.51 17.57 11.87
CA GLU A 205 -2.42 18.49 12.21
C GLU A 205 -1.32 17.80 13.04
N GLU A 206 -1.70 17.00 14.05
CA GLU A 206 -0.71 16.24 14.82
C GLU A 206 -0.15 15.06 14.00
N VAL A 207 -0.97 14.37 13.19
CA VAL A 207 -0.49 13.34 12.24
C VAL A 207 0.58 13.92 11.32
N MET A 208 0.36 15.11 10.76
CA MET A 208 1.29 15.81 9.88
C MET A 208 2.60 16.17 10.60
N SER A 209 2.51 16.79 11.77
CA SER A 209 3.70 17.16 12.56
C SER A 209 4.51 15.92 12.89
N ARG A 210 3.84 14.85 13.34
CA ARG A 210 4.50 13.63 13.79
C ARG A 210 5.10 12.82 12.64
N TYR A 211 4.45 12.78 11.48
CA TYR A 211 5.03 12.25 10.24
C TYR A 211 6.35 12.96 9.89
N ARG A 212 6.36 14.30 9.89
CA ARG A 212 7.57 15.11 9.59
C ARG A 212 8.70 14.92 10.59
N GLU A 213 8.39 14.62 11.86
CA GLU A 213 9.38 14.26 12.89
C GLU A 213 9.98 12.86 12.70
N LEU A 214 9.15 11.87 12.35
CA LEU A 214 9.54 10.47 12.24
C LEU A 214 10.39 10.20 10.99
N VAL A 215 9.95 10.71 9.83
CA VAL A 215 10.54 10.40 8.52
C VAL A 215 12.07 10.58 8.45
N PRO A 216 12.69 11.68 8.91
CA PRO A 216 14.14 11.88 8.79
C PRO A 216 14.99 10.90 9.60
N GLN A 217 14.36 10.18 10.52
CA GLN A 217 15.03 9.24 11.42
C GLN A 217 14.82 7.77 10.96
N LEU A 218 13.77 7.50 10.16
CA LEU A 218 13.43 6.15 9.67
C LEU A 218 14.44 5.64 8.64
N ARG A 219 14.73 4.33 8.70
CA ARG A 219 15.47 3.63 7.65
C ARG A 219 14.47 2.81 6.83
N LEU A 220 14.11 3.32 5.65
CA LEU A 220 13.16 2.65 4.75
C LEU A 220 13.66 1.25 4.35
N ALA A 221 12.78 0.25 4.32
CA ALA A 221 13.15 -1.14 4.05
C ALA A 221 12.09 -1.91 3.24
N GLY A 222 11.60 -3.03 3.76
CA GLY A 222 10.68 -3.95 3.11
C GLY A 222 10.90 -5.38 3.62
N PRO A 223 10.21 -6.41 3.09
CA PRO A 223 9.21 -6.34 2.00
C PRO A 223 7.97 -5.50 2.33
N THR A 224 7.13 -5.28 1.34
CA THR A 224 5.88 -4.51 1.44
C THR A 224 4.69 -5.46 1.55
N SER A 225 3.91 -5.34 2.62
CA SER A 225 2.68 -6.10 2.90
C SER A 225 1.72 -5.22 3.68
N PHE A 226 0.41 -5.24 3.37
CA PHE A 226 -0.59 -4.50 4.15
C PHE A 226 -1.25 -5.34 5.24
N ALA A 227 -0.97 -6.65 5.30
CA ALA A 227 -1.49 -7.51 6.35
C ALA A 227 -1.24 -6.95 7.77
N PRO A 228 -0.05 -6.41 8.12
CA PRO A 228 0.17 -5.85 9.46
C PRO A 228 -0.79 -4.74 9.84
N ILE A 229 -1.01 -3.77 8.95
CA ILE A 229 -1.87 -2.61 9.24
C ILE A 229 -3.37 -2.98 9.22
N VAL A 230 -3.79 -3.88 8.33
CA VAL A 230 -5.17 -4.40 8.29
C VAL A 230 -5.48 -5.23 9.55
N GLU A 231 -4.52 -6.03 10.02
CA GLU A 231 -4.62 -6.77 11.28
C GLU A 231 -4.72 -5.85 12.51
N MET A 232 -4.00 -4.73 12.52
CA MET A 232 -4.11 -3.72 13.58
C MET A 232 -5.48 -3.04 13.56
N ALA A 233 -6.00 -2.68 12.39
CA ALA A 233 -7.33 -2.10 12.29
C ALA A 233 -8.43 -3.06 12.75
N MET A 234 -8.34 -4.36 12.44
CA MET A 234 -9.23 -5.38 13.02
C MET A 234 -9.14 -5.43 14.56
N THR A 235 -7.94 -5.32 15.12
CA THR A 235 -7.75 -5.28 16.58
C THR A 235 -8.35 -4.02 17.22
N ILE A 236 -8.20 -2.85 16.60
CA ILE A 236 -8.81 -1.58 17.10
C ILE A 236 -10.34 -1.64 17.02
N VAL A 237 -10.89 -2.13 15.91
CA VAL A 237 -12.34 -2.32 15.75
C VAL A 237 -12.91 -3.24 16.84
N GLU A 238 -12.23 -4.37 17.13
CA GLU A 238 -12.64 -5.25 18.22
C GLU A 238 -12.59 -4.55 19.59
N GLN A 239 -11.48 -3.84 19.89
CA GLN A 239 -11.29 -3.11 21.16
C GLN A 239 -12.32 -1.98 21.36
N SER A 240 -12.78 -1.33 20.28
CA SER A 240 -13.83 -0.29 20.33
C SER A 240 -15.22 -0.82 20.68
N GLY A 241 -15.42 -2.15 20.72
CA GLY A 241 -16.73 -2.78 20.85
C GLY A 241 -17.41 -3.07 19.51
N GLY A 242 -16.66 -3.10 18.40
CA GLY A 242 -17.20 -3.26 17.04
C GLY A 242 -17.78 -1.97 16.45
N GLN A 243 -17.25 -0.80 16.80
CA GLN A 243 -17.66 0.46 16.15
C GLN A 243 -17.14 0.51 14.70
N TYR A 244 -17.81 1.29 13.86
CA TYR A 244 -17.40 1.46 12.46
C TYR A 244 -16.09 2.26 12.37
N HIS A 245 -15.13 1.74 11.61
CA HIS A 245 -13.85 2.39 11.35
C HIS A 245 -13.55 2.46 9.85
N VAL A 246 -12.81 3.50 9.45
CA VAL A 246 -12.20 3.62 8.12
C VAL A 246 -10.68 3.61 8.29
N LEU A 247 -10.02 2.57 7.77
CA LEU A 247 -8.57 2.49 7.67
C LEU A 247 -8.09 3.18 6.39
N LEU A 248 -7.33 4.25 6.56
CA LEU A 248 -6.65 4.98 5.50
C LEU A 248 -5.21 4.48 5.38
N ILE A 249 -4.89 3.76 4.31
CA ILE A 249 -3.52 3.35 4.00
C ILE A 249 -2.97 4.30 2.95
N ILE A 250 -1.84 4.95 3.21
CA ILE A 250 -1.12 5.76 2.20
C ILE A 250 0.14 4.99 1.80
N ALA A 251 0.28 4.65 0.53
CA ALA A 251 1.34 3.77 0.02
C ALA A 251 1.68 4.02 -1.45
N ASP A 252 2.85 3.50 -1.90
CA ASP A 252 3.31 3.62 -3.29
C ASP A 252 2.92 2.44 -4.20
N GLY A 253 2.10 1.52 -3.66
CA GLY A 253 1.53 0.38 -4.37
C GLY A 253 2.48 -0.79 -4.60
N GLN A 254 3.74 -0.73 -4.15
CA GLN A 254 4.75 -1.76 -4.43
C GLN A 254 4.69 -2.95 -3.47
N VAL A 255 3.51 -3.57 -3.30
CA VAL A 255 3.38 -4.86 -2.60
C VAL A 255 4.35 -5.87 -3.22
N THR A 256 5.19 -6.51 -2.41
CA THR A 256 6.36 -7.23 -2.92
C THR A 256 5.96 -8.48 -3.70
N ARG A 257 6.32 -8.51 -4.98
CA ARG A 257 6.19 -9.71 -5.84
C ARG A 257 7.40 -10.62 -5.72
N SER A 258 7.17 -11.93 -5.76
CA SER A 258 8.26 -12.90 -5.83
C SER A 258 8.89 -12.90 -7.23
N VAL A 259 10.16 -13.30 -7.33
CA VAL A 259 10.79 -13.57 -8.64
C VAL A 259 10.37 -14.93 -9.19
N ASP A 260 9.90 -15.83 -8.32
CA ASP A 260 9.47 -17.20 -8.64
C ASP A 260 7.96 -17.32 -8.90
N THR A 261 7.18 -16.23 -8.74
CA THR A 261 5.75 -16.23 -9.07
C THR A 261 5.54 -16.31 -10.57
N LEU A 262 5.14 -17.50 -11.03
CA LEU A 262 4.59 -17.71 -12.36
C LEU A 262 3.44 -16.74 -12.64
N ALA A 263 3.31 -16.29 -13.89
CA ALA A 263 2.27 -15.32 -14.28
C ALA A 263 0.86 -15.81 -13.87
N GLY A 264 0.19 -15.03 -13.02
CA GLY A 264 -1.12 -15.37 -12.45
C GLY A 264 -1.11 -15.94 -11.03
N HIS A 265 0.05 -16.07 -10.37
CA HIS A 265 0.14 -16.45 -8.95
C HIS A 265 0.61 -15.28 -8.07
N LEU A 266 0.01 -15.19 -6.88
CA LEU A 266 0.36 -14.21 -5.85
C LEU A 266 1.63 -14.61 -5.07
N SER A 267 2.41 -13.61 -4.64
CA SER A 267 3.52 -13.77 -3.70
C SER A 267 3.02 -14.07 -2.28
N CYS A 268 3.93 -14.39 -1.36
CA CYS A 268 3.57 -14.54 0.05
C CYS A 268 3.11 -13.23 0.71
N GLN A 269 3.57 -12.05 0.26
CA GLN A 269 3.09 -10.76 0.75
C GLN A 269 1.74 -10.38 0.13
N GLU A 270 1.55 -10.64 -1.16
CA GLU A 270 0.27 -10.44 -1.85
C GLU A 270 -0.81 -11.35 -1.24
N GLN A 271 -0.53 -12.64 -1.05
CA GLN A 271 -1.47 -13.59 -0.43
C GLN A 271 -1.82 -13.20 1.01
N LYS A 272 -0.83 -12.88 1.87
CA LYS A 272 -1.10 -12.39 3.24
C LYS A 272 -1.99 -11.14 3.23
N THR A 273 -1.76 -10.22 2.30
CA THR A 273 -2.55 -8.99 2.16
C THR A 273 -3.99 -9.31 1.77
N VAL A 274 -4.21 -10.18 0.77
CA VAL A 274 -5.54 -10.65 0.38
C VAL A 274 -6.25 -11.36 1.54
N ASP A 275 -5.58 -12.29 2.22
CA ASP A 275 -6.13 -13.03 3.36
C ASP A 275 -6.56 -12.07 4.50
N ALA A 276 -5.77 -11.03 4.77
CA ALA A 276 -6.09 -10.02 5.77
C ALA A 276 -7.29 -9.14 5.36
N ILE A 277 -7.41 -8.74 4.09
CA ILE A 277 -8.57 -7.97 3.58
C ILE A 277 -9.85 -8.82 3.62
N VAL A 278 -9.77 -10.10 3.20
CA VAL A 278 -10.89 -11.05 3.31
C VAL A 278 -11.32 -11.20 4.76
N LYS A 279 -10.38 -11.40 5.70
CA LYS A 279 -10.71 -11.49 7.13
C LYS A 279 -11.30 -10.17 7.66
N ALA A 280 -10.80 -9.02 7.23
CA ALA A 280 -11.33 -7.71 7.61
C ALA A 280 -12.79 -7.50 7.18
N SER A 281 -13.28 -8.20 6.15
CA SER A 281 -14.70 -8.15 5.76
C SER A 281 -15.66 -8.83 6.75
N GLU A 282 -15.15 -9.52 7.78
CA GLU A 282 -15.95 -9.98 8.93
C GLU A 282 -16.17 -8.89 9.99
N PHE A 283 -15.51 -7.73 9.85
CA PHE A 283 -15.54 -6.61 10.81
C PHE A 283 -16.26 -5.40 10.21
N PRO A 284 -16.80 -4.48 11.03
CA PRO A 284 -17.30 -3.19 10.57
C PRO A 284 -16.15 -2.22 10.22
N LEU A 285 -15.34 -2.62 9.24
CA LEU A 285 -14.11 -1.97 8.82
C LEU A 285 -14.10 -1.76 7.31
N SER A 286 -13.92 -0.51 6.91
CA SER A 286 -13.69 -0.11 5.52
C SER A 286 -12.24 0.28 5.32
N ILE A 287 -11.64 -0.09 4.19
CA ILE A 287 -10.23 0.17 3.87
C ILE A 287 -10.17 1.07 2.64
N VAL A 288 -9.45 2.19 2.74
CA VAL A 288 -9.20 3.12 1.64
C VAL A 288 -7.69 3.21 1.42
N LEU A 289 -7.22 2.67 0.29
CA LEU A 289 -5.82 2.75 -0.13
C LEU A 289 -5.60 3.97 -1.04
N VAL A 290 -4.84 4.93 -0.54
CA VAL A 290 -4.44 6.15 -1.22
C VAL A 290 -3.08 5.95 -1.88
N GLY A 291 -3.09 5.70 -3.19
CA GLY A 291 -1.91 5.45 -4.01
C GLY A 291 -1.15 6.71 -4.39
N VAL A 292 0.04 6.90 -3.83
CA VAL A 292 0.95 8.02 -4.12
C VAL A 292 2.16 7.57 -4.94
N GLY A 293 2.76 8.46 -5.73
CA GLY A 293 3.88 8.12 -6.62
C GLY A 293 3.46 7.51 -7.95
N ASP A 294 4.42 6.86 -8.62
CA ASP A 294 4.37 6.42 -10.02
C ASP A 294 3.57 5.12 -10.26
N GLY A 295 3.34 4.31 -9.22
CA GLY A 295 2.85 2.94 -9.35
C GLY A 295 3.94 1.97 -9.85
N PRO A 296 3.58 0.86 -10.53
CA PRO A 296 2.29 0.56 -11.14
C PRO A 296 1.16 0.26 -10.14
N TRP A 297 -0.08 0.40 -10.59
CA TRP A 297 -1.30 0.33 -9.77
C TRP A 297 -2.20 -0.88 -10.10
N ASP A 298 -1.80 -1.76 -11.02
CA ASP A 298 -2.66 -2.80 -11.57
C ASP A 298 -3.17 -3.77 -10.50
N MET A 299 -2.32 -4.15 -9.55
CA MET A 299 -2.69 -5.01 -8.42
C MET A 299 -3.69 -4.32 -7.48
N MET A 300 -3.56 -3.02 -7.27
CA MET A 300 -4.44 -2.29 -6.34
C MET A 300 -5.85 -2.13 -6.94
N LYS A 301 -5.94 -2.02 -8.28
CA LYS A 301 -7.20 -2.10 -9.03
C LYS A 301 -7.79 -3.51 -9.07
N GLU A 302 -6.94 -4.54 -9.03
CA GLU A 302 -7.38 -5.93 -8.88
C GLU A 302 -7.97 -6.18 -7.47
N PHE A 303 -7.40 -5.58 -6.44
CA PHE A 303 -7.88 -5.66 -5.06
C PHE A 303 -9.21 -4.91 -4.81
N ASP A 304 -9.42 -3.78 -5.50
CA ASP A 304 -10.69 -3.03 -5.58
C ASP A 304 -11.86 -3.98 -5.94
N ASP A 305 -11.80 -4.53 -7.16
CA ASP A 305 -12.92 -5.20 -7.82
C ASP A 305 -13.01 -6.72 -7.60
N ASN A 306 -11.87 -7.40 -7.36
CA ASN A 306 -11.73 -8.83 -7.63
C ASN A 306 -11.16 -9.68 -6.47
N ILE A 307 -11.26 -9.23 -5.21
CA ILE A 307 -10.93 -10.10 -4.06
C ILE A 307 -12.03 -11.17 -3.87
N PRO A 308 -11.75 -12.46 -4.07
CA PRO A 308 -12.72 -13.52 -3.85
C PRO A 308 -12.96 -13.75 -2.34
N ALA A 309 -14.14 -14.28 -2.02
CA ALA A 309 -14.53 -14.72 -0.67
C ALA A 309 -14.66 -13.66 0.45
N ARG A 310 -14.55 -12.35 0.15
CA ARG A 310 -14.97 -11.28 1.07
C ARG A 310 -16.49 -11.29 1.31
N SER A 311 -16.92 -11.01 2.54
CA SER A 311 -18.34 -10.97 2.96
C SER A 311 -19.10 -9.79 2.37
N PHE A 312 -18.40 -8.67 2.20
CA PHE A 312 -18.80 -7.49 1.46
C PHE A 312 -17.55 -6.81 0.90
N ASP A 313 -17.74 -5.94 -0.08
CA ASP A 313 -16.73 -5.06 -0.62
C ASP A 313 -16.27 -4.07 0.44
N ASN A 314 -15.04 -4.22 0.94
CA ASN A 314 -14.51 -3.45 2.06
C ASN A 314 -13.20 -2.72 1.71
N PHE A 315 -12.85 -2.61 0.43
CA PHE A 315 -11.56 -2.10 -0.02
C PHE A 315 -11.70 -1.21 -1.25
N GLN A 316 -11.41 0.08 -1.08
CA GLN A 316 -11.37 1.08 -2.14
C GLN A 316 -9.91 1.48 -2.45
N PHE A 317 -9.52 1.47 -3.71
CA PHE A 317 -8.27 2.07 -4.21
C PHE A 317 -8.48 3.46 -4.84
N VAL A 318 -7.64 4.42 -4.47
CA VAL A 318 -7.65 5.78 -5.02
C VAL A 318 -6.26 6.18 -5.53
N ASN A 319 -6.13 6.37 -6.85
CA ASN A 319 -4.90 6.86 -7.46
C ASN A 319 -4.73 8.38 -7.26
N PHE A 320 -4.15 8.77 -6.13
CA PHE A 320 -3.93 10.16 -5.74
C PHE A 320 -3.08 10.91 -6.77
N THR A 321 -1.98 10.30 -7.23
CA THR A 321 -1.08 10.89 -8.23
C THR A 321 -1.81 11.23 -9.52
N GLU A 322 -2.65 10.32 -10.03
CA GLU A 322 -3.40 10.53 -11.25
C GLU A 322 -4.38 11.70 -11.12
N ILE A 323 -5.15 11.78 -10.02
CA ILE A 323 -6.06 12.91 -9.75
C ILE A 323 -5.27 14.22 -9.62
N MET A 324 -4.17 14.21 -8.87
CA MET A 324 -3.35 15.41 -8.68
C MET A 324 -2.60 15.85 -9.95
N SER A 325 -2.37 14.96 -10.91
CA SER A 325 -1.77 15.30 -12.22
C SER A 325 -2.72 16.07 -13.17
N LYS A 326 -4.04 16.02 -12.94
CA LYS A 326 -5.05 16.58 -13.86
C LYS A 326 -4.87 18.09 -14.06
N ARG A 327 -5.13 18.58 -15.28
CA ARG A 327 -5.03 20.01 -15.65
C ARG A 327 -6.30 20.78 -15.28
N VAL A 328 -6.67 20.74 -14.00
CA VAL A 328 -7.85 21.42 -13.42
C VAL A 328 -7.43 22.25 -12.19
N PRO A 329 -8.24 23.23 -11.72
CA PRO A 329 -7.95 23.98 -10.50
C PRO A 329 -7.77 23.08 -9.28
N GLN A 330 -6.87 23.46 -8.35
CA GLN A 330 -6.53 22.67 -7.17
C GLN A 330 -7.76 22.22 -6.37
N SER A 331 -8.70 23.12 -6.07
CA SER A 331 -9.93 22.80 -5.35
C SER A 331 -10.74 21.69 -6.00
N ARG A 332 -10.78 21.61 -7.35
CA ARG A 332 -11.47 20.51 -8.05
C ARG A 332 -10.75 19.17 -7.89
N LYS A 333 -9.42 19.16 -7.85
CA LYS A 333 -8.64 17.93 -7.59
C LYS A 333 -8.89 17.42 -6.17
N GLU A 334 -8.94 18.34 -5.20
CA GLU A 334 -9.20 18.02 -3.80
C GLU A 334 -10.62 17.45 -3.63
N THR A 335 -11.64 18.06 -4.24
CA THR A 335 -13.00 17.52 -4.27
C THR A 335 -13.08 16.17 -4.98
N GLU A 336 -12.39 16.00 -6.11
CA GLU A 336 -12.38 14.74 -6.88
C GLU A 336 -11.70 13.59 -6.12
N PHE A 337 -10.58 13.86 -5.46
CA PHE A 337 -9.89 12.90 -4.60
C PHE A 337 -10.72 12.52 -3.38
N ALA A 338 -11.31 13.50 -2.69
CA ALA A 338 -12.16 13.23 -1.53
C ALA A 338 -13.44 12.47 -1.91
N LEU A 339 -14.02 12.75 -3.07
CA LEU A 339 -15.15 12.00 -3.61
C LEU A 339 -14.76 10.54 -3.93
N ALA A 340 -13.60 10.32 -4.53
CA ALA A 340 -13.09 8.97 -4.80
C ALA A 340 -12.80 8.19 -3.50
N ALA A 341 -12.19 8.82 -2.50
CA ALA A 341 -11.91 8.19 -1.20
C ALA A 341 -13.16 7.86 -0.37
N LEU A 342 -14.29 8.51 -0.66
CA LEU A 342 -15.56 8.31 0.02
C LEU A 342 -16.59 7.53 -0.79
N MET A 343 -16.29 7.15 -2.04
CA MET A 343 -17.28 6.68 -3.01
C MET A 343 -18.08 5.46 -2.50
N GLU A 344 -17.38 4.48 -1.92
CA GLU A 344 -18.01 3.25 -1.45
C GLU A 344 -18.49 3.30 0.00
N ILE A 345 -17.92 4.17 0.84
CA ILE A 345 -18.13 4.24 2.29
C ILE A 345 -19.63 4.18 2.71
N PRO A 346 -20.60 4.85 2.04
CA PRO A 346 -22.02 4.72 2.40
C PRO A 346 -22.59 3.31 2.17
N SER A 347 -22.17 2.65 1.09
CA SER A 347 -22.59 1.30 0.75
C SER A 347 -21.90 0.26 1.64
N GLN A 348 -20.62 0.46 1.94
CA GLN A 348 -19.82 -0.36 2.86
C GLN A 348 -20.41 -0.32 4.28
N TYR A 349 -20.63 0.89 4.85
CA TYR A 349 -21.28 1.06 6.14
C TYR A 349 -22.65 0.35 6.20
N LYS A 350 -23.47 0.52 5.15
CA LYS A 350 -24.77 -0.16 5.06
C LYS A 350 -24.64 -1.69 4.96
N ALA A 351 -23.59 -2.22 4.35
CA ALA A 351 -23.31 -3.64 4.38
C ALA A 351 -23.03 -4.14 5.81
N THR A 352 -22.27 -3.38 6.61
CA THR A 352 -22.01 -3.75 8.03
C THR A 352 -23.29 -3.84 8.87
N LEU A 353 -24.25 -2.94 8.61
CA LEU A 353 -25.60 -2.96 9.20
C LEU A 353 -26.43 -4.16 8.72
N GLU A 354 -26.48 -4.42 7.41
CA GLU A 354 -27.28 -5.51 6.84
C GLU A 354 -26.71 -6.91 7.16
N LEU A 355 -25.38 -7.02 7.38
CA LEU A 355 -24.71 -8.23 7.85
C LEU A 355 -24.80 -8.44 9.38
N GLY A 356 -25.16 -7.41 10.14
CA GLY A 356 -25.29 -7.49 11.60
C GLY A 356 -23.95 -7.59 12.35
N ILE A 357 -22.88 -7.03 11.76
CA ILE A 357 -21.52 -7.01 12.35
C ILE A 357 -21.20 -5.69 13.08
N LEU A 358 -21.99 -4.64 12.87
CA LEU A 358 -21.81 -3.35 13.55
C LEU A 358 -22.21 -3.43 15.04
N GLY A 359 -21.36 -2.93 15.91
CA GLY A 359 -21.55 -2.88 17.37
C GLY A 359 -21.42 -4.24 18.06
N HIS A 360 -20.87 -5.24 17.40
CA HIS A 360 -20.77 -6.62 17.89
C HIS A 360 -19.32 -7.12 17.75
N PRO A 361 -18.56 -7.23 18.86
CA PRO A 361 -17.21 -7.82 18.85
C PRO A 361 -17.25 -9.27 18.34
N SER A 362 -16.32 -9.60 17.44
CA SER A 362 -16.26 -10.89 16.74
C SER A 362 -15.68 -12.02 17.58
N GLY A 363 -14.81 -11.70 18.55
CA GLY A 363 -13.90 -12.61 19.23
C GLY A 363 -12.83 -13.24 18.34
N ARG A 364 -12.57 -12.68 17.14
CA ARG A 364 -11.70 -13.25 16.09
C ARG A 364 -10.54 -12.35 15.69
N SER A 365 -10.33 -11.22 16.37
CA SER A 365 -9.19 -10.34 16.18
C SER A 365 -7.85 -11.09 16.28
N PRO A 366 -6.80 -10.63 15.58
CA PRO A 366 -5.45 -11.18 15.73
C PRO A 366 -4.71 -10.68 16.99
N ASP A 367 -5.36 -9.85 17.83
CA ASP A 367 -4.82 -9.23 19.04
C ASP A 367 -3.42 -8.63 18.86
N ARG A 368 -3.24 -7.91 17.74
CA ARG A 368 -1.96 -7.33 17.33
C ARG A 368 -1.57 -6.18 18.25
N VAL A 369 -0.28 -6.08 18.56
CA VAL A 369 0.32 -5.02 19.39
C VAL A 369 1.33 -4.25 18.53
N PRO A 370 1.32 -2.91 18.51
CA PRO A 370 2.30 -2.14 17.74
C PRO A 370 3.67 -2.17 18.42
N LEU A 371 4.74 -2.04 17.64
CA LEU A 371 6.05 -1.66 18.17
C LEU A 371 6.04 -0.18 18.62
N PRO A 372 6.88 0.22 19.58
CA PRO A 372 7.16 1.64 19.79
C PRO A 372 7.83 2.24 18.54
N PRO A 373 7.72 3.56 18.29
CA PRO A 373 8.43 4.19 17.18
C PRO A 373 9.94 3.95 17.33
N PRO A 374 10.69 3.69 16.25
CA PRO A 374 12.08 3.21 16.31
C PRO A 374 13.12 4.24 16.82
N PHE A 375 12.69 5.28 17.54
CA PHE A 375 13.52 6.35 18.10
C PHE A 375 13.41 6.37 19.62
N GLY A 376 14.46 5.82 20.24
CA GLY A 376 14.53 5.66 21.67
C GLY A 376 15.92 5.22 22.09
N GLY A 377 16.84 6.17 22.18
CA GLY A 377 17.97 6.06 23.09
C GLY A 377 17.47 6.14 24.53
N TYR A 378 16.66 5.17 24.96
CA TYR A 378 16.12 5.10 26.31
C TYR A 378 17.29 4.87 27.26
N GLY A 379 17.73 5.95 27.92
CA GLY A 379 18.67 5.85 29.03
C GLY A 379 18.11 4.85 30.04
N VAL A 380 18.94 3.90 30.46
CA VAL A 380 18.57 2.88 31.45
C VAL A 380 18.11 3.56 32.74
N SER A 381 16.79 3.67 32.90
CA SER A 381 16.15 4.42 34.00
C SER A 381 14.85 3.73 34.42
N SER A 382 15.03 2.59 35.08
CA SER A 382 14.12 2.03 36.10
C SER A 382 12.60 2.14 35.88
N PHE A 383 12.03 1.23 35.08
CA PHE A 383 10.65 0.77 35.27
C PHE A 383 10.67 -0.62 35.92
N SER A 384 10.75 -0.63 37.25
CA SER A 384 10.58 -1.84 38.07
C SER A 384 9.09 -2.13 38.32
N SER A 385 8.34 -2.44 37.27
CA SER A 385 6.95 -2.91 37.33
C SER A 385 6.89 -4.41 37.03
N LYS A 386 6.83 -5.23 38.08
CA LYS A 386 6.77 -6.70 37.97
C LYS A 386 5.47 -7.16 37.29
N PRO A 387 5.52 -8.02 36.26
CA PRO A 387 4.42 -8.93 35.97
C PRO A 387 4.38 -10.02 37.05
N SER A 388 3.19 -10.32 37.58
CA SER A 388 3.00 -11.39 38.56
C SER A 388 2.98 -12.76 37.87
N SER A 389 4.15 -13.39 37.74
CA SER A 389 4.26 -14.73 37.17
C SER A 389 3.59 -15.78 38.07
N ARG A 390 2.50 -16.39 37.60
CA ARG A 390 1.92 -17.59 38.20
C ARG A 390 2.89 -18.76 38.08
N SER A 391 3.06 -19.49 39.18
CA SER A 391 4.04 -20.55 39.32
C SER A 391 3.67 -21.81 38.53
N SER A 392 4.62 -22.35 37.76
CA SER A 392 4.72 -23.80 37.57
C SER A 392 6.18 -24.20 37.67
N SER A 393 6.45 -25.18 38.53
CA SER A 393 7.79 -25.60 38.91
C SER A 393 8.18 -26.87 38.18
N PHE A 394 9.29 -26.86 37.46
CA PHE A 394 10.10 -28.07 37.31
C PHE A 394 11.59 -27.72 37.25
N GLN A 395 12.41 -28.54 37.91
CA GLN A 395 13.84 -28.30 38.13
C GLN A 395 14.69 -29.11 37.14
N GLN A 396 16.00 -28.80 37.16
CA GLN A 396 17.14 -29.61 36.70
C GLN A 396 17.52 -29.46 35.21
N ARG A 397 18.80 -29.47 34.82
CA ARG A 397 20.08 -29.31 35.57
C ARG A 397 21.17 -28.98 34.53
N THR A 398 22.05 -28.03 34.82
CA THR A 398 23.31 -27.87 34.08
C THR A 398 24.39 -28.82 34.63
N PRO A 399 25.35 -29.23 33.79
CA PRO A 399 26.72 -29.47 34.22
C PRO A 399 27.64 -28.34 33.75
N THR A 400 28.37 -27.77 34.70
CA THR A 400 29.44 -26.80 34.45
C THR A 400 30.72 -27.49 33.98
N HIS A 401 31.46 -26.85 33.07
CA HIS A 401 32.90 -27.12 32.91
C HIS A 401 33.68 -25.81 32.87
N ARG A 402 34.71 -25.73 33.72
CA ARG A 402 35.80 -24.74 33.67
C ARG A 402 36.58 -24.98 32.36
N GLY A 403 37.14 -24.01 31.63
CA GLY A 403 37.44 -22.61 31.95
C GLY A 403 38.96 -22.38 31.94
N TYR A 404 39.47 -21.44 31.15
CA TYR A 404 40.80 -20.82 31.31
C TYR A 404 40.95 -19.54 30.44
N ASP A 405 41.36 -18.47 31.12
CA ASP A 405 42.17 -17.30 30.71
C ASP A 405 41.74 -16.26 29.66
N THR A 406 42.40 -15.09 29.82
CA THR A 406 41.92 -13.74 29.49
C THR A 406 42.76 -13.01 28.44
N ALA A 407 42.05 -12.22 27.62
CA ALA A 407 42.50 -10.97 26.97
C ALA A 407 43.53 -11.07 25.81
N PRO A 408 43.70 -10.01 24.98
CA PRO A 408 42.99 -8.72 24.96
C PRO A 408 42.23 -8.41 23.64
N SER A 409 41.48 -7.31 23.67
CA SER A 409 40.82 -6.72 22.49
C SER A 409 41.83 -6.19 21.47
N ALA A 410 41.58 -6.42 20.18
CA ALA A 410 42.31 -5.83 19.07
C ALA A 410 41.32 -5.18 18.09
N ALA A 411 41.53 -3.90 17.78
CA ALA A 411 40.72 -3.17 16.80
C ALA A 411 41.05 -3.62 15.36
N PRO A 412 40.07 -3.72 14.44
CA PRO A 412 40.35 -3.98 13.03
C PRO A 412 41.09 -2.79 12.39
N ALA A 413 42.17 -3.07 11.68
CA ALA A 413 42.89 -2.09 10.88
C ALA A 413 42.09 -1.70 9.61
N PRO A 414 42.31 -0.50 9.03
CA PRO A 414 41.54 -0.03 7.88
C PRO A 414 41.94 -0.77 6.60
N SER A 415 41.07 -1.66 6.11
CA SER A 415 41.21 -2.29 4.79
C SER A 415 40.78 -1.34 3.67
N THR A 416 41.55 -1.31 2.59
CA THR A 416 41.37 -0.46 1.41
C THR A 416 39.96 -0.57 0.78
N SER A 417 39.37 0.59 0.48
CA SER A 417 37.94 0.78 0.16
C SER A 417 37.58 0.44 -1.29
N SER A 418 37.89 -0.78 -1.74
CA SER A 418 37.57 -1.23 -3.11
C SER A 418 36.98 -2.64 -3.17
N ASP A 419 37.49 -3.59 -2.38
CA ASP A 419 37.04 -5.00 -2.46
C ASP A 419 35.73 -5.29 -1.70
N ASN A 420 35.25 -4.36 -0.87
CA ASN A 420 34.12 -4.61 0.01
C ASN A 420 32.76 -4.76 -0.71
N HIS A 421 32.72 -4.52 -2.03
CA HIS A 421 31.55 -4.71 -2.89
C HIS A 421 31.63 -5.98 -3.76
N LEU A 422 32.74 -6.73 -3.73
CA LEU A 422 32.95 -7.92 -4.57
C LEU A 422 32.47 -9.20 -3.87
N CYS A 423 31.92 -10.13 -4.64
CA CYS A 423 31.43 -11.41 -4.12
C CYS A 423 32.58 -12.21 -3.49
N PRO A 424 32.42 -12.73 -2.25
CA PRO A 424 33.49 -13.45 -1.54
C PRO A 424 33.84 -14.83 -2.13
N ILE A 425 33.18 -15.24 -3.22
CA ILE A 425 33.39 -16.54 -3.89
C ILE A 425 34.19 -16.35 -5.17
N CYS A 426 33.69 -15.54 -6.11
CA CYS A 426 34.38 -15.29 -7.38
C CYS A 426 35.35 -14.08 -7.36
N LEU A 427 35.29 -13.24 -6.31
CA LEU A 427 36.12 -12.04 -6.13
C LEU A 427 36.12 -11.06 -7.32
N THR A 428 35.12 -11.17 -8.21
CA THR A 428 35.08 -10.49 -9.52
C THR A 428 33.75 -9.76 -9.72
N ASN A 429 32.63 -10.42 -9.44
CA ASN A 429 31.29 -9.85 -9.61
C ASN A 429 30.87 -9.04 -8.38
N PRO A 430 30.02 -8.01 -8.53
CA PRO A 430 29.46 -7.28 -7.39
C PRO A 430 28.54 -8.16 -6.52
N LYS A 431 28.35 -7.76 -5.26
CA LYS A 431 27.40 -8.36 -4.32
C LYS A 431 25.95 -7.96 -4.66
N ASP A 432 25.33 -8.66 -5.62
CA ASP A 432 23.94 -8.45 -6.04
C ASP A 432 22.94 -9.52 -5.53
N MET A 433 23.36 -10.37 -4.57
CA MET A 433 22.48 -11.33 -3.88
C MET A 433 22.75 -11.36 -2.36
N ALA A 434 21.69 -11.34 -1.55
CA ALA A 434 21.73 -11.53 -0.10
C ALA A 434 21.05 -12.85 0.33
N PHE A 435 21.50 -13.42 1.44
CA PHE A 435 20.87 -14.58 2.09
C PHE A 435 20.05 -14.16 3.31
N GLY A 436 19.14 -15.02 3.78
CA GLY A 436 18.33 -14.78 4.99
C GLY A 436 19.13 -14.50 6.28
N CYS A 437 20.43 -14.80 6.29
CA CYS A 437 21.36 -14.43 7.38
C CYS A 437 22.06 -13.06 7.20
N GLY A 438 21.62 -12.23 6.24
CA GLY A 438 22.16 -10.89 5.94
C GLY A 438 23.47 -10.85 5.14
N HIS A 439 24.12 -11.99 4.92
CA HIS A 439 25.37 -12.10 4.15
C HIS A 439 25.14 -12.11 2.65
N GLN A 440 26.12 -11.65 1.87
CA GLN A 440 25.96 -11.35 0.43
C GLN A 440 26.97 -12.07 -0.48
N THR A 441 26.52 -12.39 -1.69
CA THR A 441 27.28 -12.97 -2.81
C THR A 441 26.81 -12.35 -4.14
N CYS A 442 27.31 -12.81 -5.29
CA CYS A 442 26.75 -12.46 -6.59
C CYS A 442 25.70 -13.49 -7.05
N CYS A 443 24.80 -13.09 -7.95
CA CYS A 443 23.76 -13.94 -8.53
C CYS A 443 24.28 -15.13 -9.35
N GLU A 444 25.55 -15.14 -9.75
CA GLU A 444 26.17 -16.30 -10.41
C GLU A 444 26.63 -17.36 -9.41
N CYS A 445 27.08 -16.96 -8.21
CA CYS A 445 27.63 -17.88 -7.20
C CYS A 445 26.62 -18.28 -6.13
N GLY A 446 25.67 -17.40 -5.78
CA GLY A 446 24.70 -17.62 -4.70
C GLY A 446 23.63 -18.70 -4.93
N PRO A 447 23.14 -18.97 -6.16
CA PRO A 447 22.06 -19.95 -6.38
C PRO A 447 22.39 -21.38 -5.94
N THR A 448 23.65 -21.81 -6.10
CA THR A 448 24.07 -23.21 -5.85
C THR A 448 24.53 -23.48 -4.42
N LEU A 449 24.46 -22.49 -3.52
CA LEU A 449 24.91 -22.64 -2.13
C LEU A 449 23.75 -23.12 -1.25
N GLU A 450 23.98 -24.20 -0.51
CA GLU A 450 23.06 -24.69 0.54
C GLU A 450 23.36 -24.02 1.90
N THR A 451 24.61 -23.64 2.15
CA THR A 451 25.06 -22.99 3.39
C THR A 451 25.83 -21.70 3.12
N CYS A 452 25.62 -20.67 3.94
CA CYS A 452 26.29 -19.39 3.81
C CYS A 452 27.82 -19.53 3.98
N PRO A 453 28.65 -19.05 3.03
CA PRO A 453 30.10 -19.20 3.10
C PRO A 453 30.74 -18.40 4.24
N ILE A 454 30.03 -17.40 4.80
CA ILE A 454 30.55 -16.52 5.85
C ILE A 454 30.15 -17.02 7.25
N CYS A 455 28.86 -17.27 7.51
CA CYS A 455 28.36 -17.68 8.83
C CYS A 455 27.95 -19.15 8.96
N ARG A 456 28.04 -19.94 7.87
CA ARG A 456 27.69 -21.37 7.80
C ARG A 456 26.23 -21.73 8.11
N SER A 457 25.36 -20.74 8.28
CA SER A 457 23.90 -20.94 8.38
C SER A 457 23.33 -21.52 7.08
N GLU A 458 22.32 -22.37 7.18
CA GLU A 458 21.55 -22.89 6.05
C GLU A 458 20.85 -21.75 5.27
N ILE A 459 20.86 -21.81 3.94
CA ILE A 459 20.31 -20.76 3.07
C ILE A 459 18.87 -21.13 2.66
N VAL A 460 17.94 -20.75 3.52
CA VAL A 460 16.49 -20.86 3.26
C VAL A 460 16.04 -19.75 2.29
N THR A 461 16.50 -18.51 2.49
CA THR A 461 16.07 -17.33 1.71
C THR A 461 17.21 -16.77 0.87
N ARG A 462 16.94 -16.42 -0.39
CA ARG A 462 17.84 -15.71 -1.32
C ARG A 462 17.10 -14.48 -1.85
N ILE A 463 17.75 -13.32 -1.83
CA ILE A 463 17.17 -12.02 -2.22
C ILE A 463 18.10 -11.38 -3.24
N ARG A 464 17.60 -11.02 -4.42
CA ARG A 464 18.37 -10.25 -5.41
C ARG A 464 18.35 -8.76 -5.04
N LEU A 465 19.52 -8.12 -5.13
CA LEU A 465 19.71 -6.69 -4.92
C LEU A 465 19.87 -6.03 -6.29
N TYR A 466 19.16 -4.92 -6.52
CA TYR A 466 19.18 -4.14 -7.76
C TYR A 466 19.86 -2.78 -7.56
#